data_AF-A0A7X4KVQ6-F1
#
_entry.id   AF-A0A7X4KVQ6-F1
#
_cell.length_a   1.000
_cell.length_b   1.000
_cell.length_c   1.000
_cell.angle_alpha   90.00
_cell.angle_beta   90.00
_cell.angle_gamma   90.00
#
_symmetry.space_group_name_H-M   'P 1'
#
loop_
_entity.id
_entity.type
_entity.pdbx_description
1 polymer ?
#
loop_
_entity_poly.entity_id
_entity_poly.type
_entity_poly.pdbx_seq_one_letter_code
_entity_poly.pdbx_strand_id
1 'polypeptide(L)'
;MAIGQTAASRPGEDVRTRNPQDLRPSRASGCSPKFCALMCWLLDVEPMTTPAIVDLCVTQDCVWLATTEDPFFNHLLGSLDDAERNVRAWAETCNAHPELTENLLSKLRKHAA
;
A
#
# COMPACT_ATOMS: atom_id res chain seq x y z
N MET A 1 -7.23 32.12 29.70
CA MET A 1 -6.28 31.46 28.78
C MET A 1 -6.25 29.99 29.11
N ALA A 2 -6.80 29.13 28.26
CA ALA A 2 -6.70 27.68 28.42
C ALA A 2 -5.69 27.17 27.40
N ILE A 3 -4.58 26.62 27.90
CA ILE A 3 -3.57 25.94 27.10
C ILE A 3 -4.18 24.59 26.73
N GLY A 4 -4.55 24.42 25.45
CA GLY A 4 -5.00 23.15 24.90
C GLY A 4 -3.89 22.11 25.05
N GLN A 5 -4.22 21.02 25.74
CA GLN A 5 -3.35 19.91 26.04
C GLN A 5 -2.70 19.35 24.78
N THR A 6 -1.37 19.30 24.79
CA THR A 6 -0.57 18.40 23.96
C THR A 6 -1.03 16.97 24.21
N ALA A 7 -1.59 16.32 23.19
CA ALA A 7 -1.82 14.88 23.21
C ALA A 7 -0.47 14.18 23.31
N ALA A 8 -0.14 13.72 24.52
CA ALA A 8 1.03 12.90 24.78
C ALA A 8 0.87 11.57 24.01
N SER A 9 1.69 11.37 22.98
CA SER A 9 1.92 10.06 22.38
C SER A 9 2.33 9.09 23.48
N ARG A 10 1.49 8.08 23.75
CA ARG A 10 1.79 7.06 24.75
C ARG A 10 2.92 6.16 24.23
N PRO A 11 3.98 5.93 25.02
CA PRO A 11 5.00 4.94 24.69
C PRO A 11 4.45 3.55 25.02
N GLY A 12 4.53 2.62 24.06
CA GLY A 12 4.16 1.22 24.28
C GLY A 12 2.93 0.72 23.52
N GLU A 13 2.54 1.34 22.41
CA GLU A 13 1.69 0.65 21.45
C GLU A 13 2.55 -0.37 20.71
N ASP A 14 2.33 -1.65 20.99
CA ASP A 14 3.02 -2.76 20.36
C ASP A 14 2.76 -2.69 18.86
N VAL A 15 3.72 -2.16 18.11
CA VAL A 15 3.66 -1.94 16.65
C VAL A 15 3.35 -3.26 15.90
N ARG A 16 3.58 -4.39 16.57
CA ARG A 16 3.29 -5.76 16.11
C ARG A 16 1.82 -6.07 15.87
N THR A 17 0.89 -5.28 16.40
CA THR A 17 -0.56 -5.56 16.30
C THR A 17 -1.37 -4.46 15.65
N ARG A 18 -0.75 -3.57 14.84
CA ARG A 18 -1.58 -2.73 13.96
C ARG A 18 -2.28 -3.64 12.97
N ASN A 19 -3.61 -3.64 12.99
CA ASN A 19 -4.41 -4.37 12.02
C ASN A 19 -3.97 -3.88 10.63
N PRO A 20 -3.75 -4.74 9.62
CA PRO A 20 -3.40 -4.31 8.27
C PRO A 20 -4.35 -3.22 7.73
N GLN A 21 -5.60 -3.23 8.19
CA GLN A 21 -6.59 -2.19 7.91
C GLN A 21 -6.27 -0.81 8.52
N ASP A 22 -5.52 -0.73 9.61
CA ASP A 22 -5.11 0.55 10.22
C ASP A 22 -3.94 1.20 9.48
N LEU A 23 -3.25 0.44 8.62
CA LEU A 23 -2.15 0.93 7.79
C LEU A 23 -2.62 1.47 6.44
N ARG A 24 -3.93 1.41 6.14
CA ARG A 24 -4.51 1.88 4.86
C ARG A 24 -3.92 3.25 4.44
N PRO A 25 -3.30 3.36 3.25
CA PRO A 25 -2.81 4.64 2.77
C PRO A 25 -3.98 5.59 2.54
N SER A 26 -4.00 6.72 3.25
CA SER A 26 -5.01 7.76 3.04
C SER A 26 -4.61 8.65 1.87
N ARG A 27 -5.57 9.15 1.09
CA ARG A 27 -5.32 10.11 -0.01
C ARG A 27 -4.61 11.39 0.47
N ALA A 28 -4.64 11.67 1.77
CA ALA A 28 -4.00 12.83 2.39
C ALA A 28 -2.46 12.71 2.47
N SER A 29 -1.88 11.55 2.17
CA SER A 29 -0.43 11.31 2.30
C SER A 29 0.40 11.65 1.05
N GLY A 30 -0.18 12.28 0.03
CA GLY A 30 0.51 12.55 -1.25
C GLY A 30 0.73 11.29 -2.11
N CYS A 31 0.09 10.18 -1.72
CA CYS A 31 0.09 8.91 -2.43
C CYS A 31 -0.73 9.01 -3.72
N SER A 32 -0.21 8.50 -4.85
CA SER A 32 -1.00 8.48 -6.09
C SER A 32 -2.22 7.55 -5.93
N PRO A 33 -3.38 7.85 -6.54
CA PRO A 33 -4.56 7.00 -6.44
C PRO A 33 -4.32 5.54 -6.82
N LYS A 34 -3.45 5.31 -7.82
CA LYS A 34 -3.07 3.97 -8.27
C LYS A 34 -2.18 3.23 -7.27
N PHE A 35 -1.27 3.92 -6.60
CA PHE A 35 -0.45 3.32 -5.55
C PHE A 35 -1.29 3.05 -4.28
N CYS A 36 -2.24 3.92 -3.92
CA CYS A 36 -3.24 3.63 -2.90
C CYS A 36 -4.02 2.35 -3.21
N ALA A 37 -4.48 2.20 -4.45
CA ALA A 37 -5.19 1.01 -4.88
C ALA A 37 -4.31 -0.25 -4.80
N LEU A 38 -3.04 -0.17 -5.24
CA LEU A 38 -2.08 -1.28 -5.11
C LEU A 38 -1.91 -1.70 -3.65
N MET A 39 -1.70 -0.75 -2.75
CA MET A 39 -1.52 -1.07 -1.33
C MET A 39 -2.77 -1.69 -0.71
N CYS A 40 -3.97 -1.18 -1.04
CA CYS A 40 -5.22 -1.79 -0.60
C CYS A 40 -5.37 -3.24 -1.11
N TRP A 41 -4.98 -3.49 -2.37
CA TRP A 41 -4.97 -4.82 -2.94
C TRP A 41 -3.96 -5.74 -2.24
N LEU A 42 -2.72 -5.30 -2.03
CA LEU A 42 -1.67 -6.09 -1.36
C LEU A 42 -2.03 -6.44 0.10
N LEU A 43 -2.73 -5.54 0.78
CA LEU A 43 -3.20 -5.71 2.16
C LEU A 43 -4.50 -6.53 2.27
N ASP A 44 -5.06 -7.03 1.16
CA ASP A 44 -6.35 -7.72 1.07
C ASP A 44 -7.50 -6.92 1.71
N VAL A 45 -7.51 -5.60 1.50
CA VAL A 45 -8.53 -4.71 2.06
C VAL A 45 -9.64 -4.50 1.04
N GLU A 46 -10.77 -5.19 1.26
CA GLU A 46 -12.01 -5.06 0.47
C GLU A 46 -12.59 -3.63 0.48
N PRO A 47 -13.33 -3.26 -0.59
CA PRO A 47 -12.94 -2.17 -1.46
C PRO A 47 -13.33 -0.81 -0.90
N MET A 48 -12.33 0.03 -0.65
CA MET A 48 -12.55 1.44 -0.27
C MET A 48 -11.83 2.45 -1.18
N THR A 49 -11.21 1.99 -2.28
CA THR A 49 -10.55 2.86 -3.25
C THR A 49 -11.35 2.92 -4.55
N THR A 50 -11.42 4.11 -5.14
CA THR A 50 -11.98 4.33 -6.48
C THR A 50 -10.89 5.02 -7.31
N PRO A 51 -10.37 4.38 -8.38
CA PRO A 51 -10.68 3.01 -8.81
C PRO A 51 -10.10 1.92 -7.86
N ALA A 52 -10.76 0.77 -7.78
CA ALA A 52 -10.20 -0.45 -7.18
C ALA A 52 -9.45 -1.28 -8.23
N ILE A 53 -8.40 -1.99 -7.82
CA ILE A 53 -7.70 -2.96 -8.67
C ILE A 53 -8.52 -4.24 -8.75
N VAL A 54 -8.80 -4.69 -9.97
CA VAL A 54 -9.46 -5.98 -10.22
C VAL A 54 -8.45 -7.07 -10.57
N ASP A 55 -7.33 -6.71 -11.18
CA ASP A 55 -6.26 -7.65 -11.51
C ASP A 55 -4.89 -6.95 -11.65
N LEU A 56 -3.82 -7.72 -11.49
CA LEU A 56 -2.43 -7.29 -11.56
C LEU A 56 -1.65 -8.20 -12.52
N CYS A 57 -0.95 -7.61 -13.49
CA CYS A 57 0.00 -8.31 -14.33
C CYS A 57 1.40 -7.77 -14.04
N VAL A 58 2.30 -8.63 -13.58
CA VAL A 58 3.72 -8.29 -13.40
C VAL A 58 4.52 -9.05 -14.44
N THR A 59 5.29 -8.31 -15.21
CA THR A 59 6.26 -8.83 -16.18
C THR A 59 7.67 -8.63 -15.63
N GLN A 60 8.68 -9.12 -16.35
CA GLN A 60 10.09 -8.93 -15.96
C GLN A 60 10.48 -7.44 -15.82
N ASP A 61 9.81 -6.55 -16.57
CA ASP A 61 10.19 -5.13 -16.64
C ASP A 61 9.20 -4.20 -15.92
N CYS A 62 7.94 -4.59 -15.76
CA CYS A 62 6.90 -3.66 -15.34
C CYS A 62 5.67 -4.29 -14.68
N VAL A 63 4.97 -3.44 -13.92
CA VAL A 63 3.72 -3.74 -13.21
C VAL A 63 2.57 -3.01 -13.91
N TRP A 64 1.59 -3.78 -14.40
CA TRP A 64 0.36 -3.31 -15.00
C TRP A 64 -0.84 -3.60 -14.11
N LEU A 65 -1.79 -2.66 -14.07
CA LEU A 65 -3.01 -2.76 -13.29
C LEU A 65 -4.22 -2.79 -14.22
N ALA A 66 -5.14 -3.72 -13.96
CA ALA A 66 -6.52 -3.63 -14.39
C ALA A 66 -7.35 -3.08 -13.23
N THR A 67 -8.27 -2.17 -13.52
CA THR A 67 -9.11 -1.52 -12.51
C THR A 67 -10.59 -1.66 -12.79
N THR A 68 -11.40 -1.29 -11.82
CA THR A 68 -12.87 -1.19 -11.96
C THR A 68 -13.32 -0.18 -13.02
N GLU A 69 -12.51 0.84 -13.32
CA GLU A 69 -12.80 1.84 -14.36
C GLU A 69 -12.34 1.40 -15.75
N ASP A 70 -11.23 0.66 -15.81
CA ASP A 70 -10.66 0.08 -17.03
C ASP A 70 -10.19 -1.35 -16.73
N PRO A 71 -10.99 -2.37 -17.08
CA PRO A 71 -10.71 -3.77 -16.74
C PRO A 71 -9.63 -4.40 -17.63
N PHE A 72 -8.99 -3.61 -18.51
CA PHE A 72 -7.82 -4.03 -19.27
C PHE A 72 -6.54 -3.58 -18.55
N PHE A 73 -5.43 -4.28 -18.79
CA PHE A 73 -4.09 -3.94 -18.24
C PHE A 73 -3.50 -2.68 -18.89
N ASN A 74 -4.22 -1.56 -18.85
CA ASN A 74 -3.85 -0.30 -19.51
C ASN A 74 -3.14 0.68 -18.58
N HIS A 75 -3.05 0.36 -17.29
CA HIS A 75 -2.45 1.26 -16.31
C HIS A 75 -1.06 0.77 -15.90
N LEU A 76 -0.04 1.32 -16.55
CA LEU A 76 1.34 1.17 -16.10
C LEU A 76 1.53 1.84 -14.74
N LEU A 77 1.97 1.09 -13.75
CA LEU A 77 2.36 1.61 -12.44
C LEU A 77 3.85 2.00 -12.40
N GLY A 78 4.69 1.26 -13.12
CA GLY A 78 6.14 1.45 -13.17
C GLY A 78 6.88 0.13 -13.32
N SER A 79 8.19 0.13 -13.08
CA SER A 79 8.97 -1.10 -12.98
C SER A 79 8.64 -1.90 -11.70
N LEU A 80 9.00 -3.19 -11.67
CA LEU A 80 8.90 -3.99 -10.45
C LEU A 80 9.74 -3.37 -9.32
N ASP A 81 10.97 -2.96 -9.63
CA ASP A 81 11.86 -2.30 -8.66
C ASP A 81 11.28 -1.01 -8.09
N ASP A 82 10.61 -0.20 -8.92
CA ASP A 82 9.93 1.01 -8.46
C ASP A 82 8.78 0.68 -7.52
N ALA A 83 7.99 -0.34 -7.86
CA ALA A 83 6.89 -0.80 -7.02
C ALA A 83 7.39 -1.31 -5.66
N GLU A 84 8.45 -2.13 -5.64
CA GLU A 84 9.06 -2.61 -4.41
C GLU A 84 9.63 -1.47 -3.55
N ARG A 85 10.34 -0.53 -4.18
CA ARG A 85 10.88 0.66 -3.49
C ARG A 85 9.76 1.47 -2.84
N ASN A 86 8.64 1.66 -3.54
CA ASN A 86 7.50 2.39 -3.03
C ASN A 86 6.81 1.65 -1.86
N VAL A 87 6.68 0.33 -1.92
CA VAL A 87 6.14 -0.48 -0.81
C VAL A 87 7.04 -0.37 0.43
N ARG A 88 8.37 -0.43 0.27
CA ARG A 88 9.31 -0.25 1.38
C ARG A 88 9.25 1.15 1.99
N ALA A 89 9.19 2.19 1.15
CA ALA A 89 9.07 3.58 1.61
C ALA A 89 7.75 3.83 2.36
N TRP A 90 6.64 3.24 1.87
CA TRP A 90 5.36 3.27 2.58
C TRP A 90 5.47 2.56 3.93
N ALA A 91 6.07 1.36 3.97
CA ALA A 91 6.22 0.59 5.19
C ALA A 91 7.02 1.35 6.26
N GLU A 92 8.12 1.99 5.86
CA GLU A 92 8.91 2.86 6.73
C GLU A 92 8.07 4.04 7.25
N THR A 93 7.38 4.74 6.36
CA THR A 93 6.52 5.89 6.71
C THR A 93 5.41 5.49 7.70
N CYS A 94 4.84 4.31 7.52
CA CYS A 94 3.75 3.79 8.34
C CYS A 94 4.24 3.04 9.59
N ASN A 95 5.55 2.91 9.81
CA ASN A 95 6.16 2.04 10.82
C ASN A 95 5.59 0.60 10.77
N ALA A 96 5.42 0.05 9.57
CA ALA A 96 4.94 -1.31 9.37
C ALA A 96 5.98 -2.33 9.83
N HIS A 97 5.51 -3.49 10.33
CA HIS A 97 6.39 -4.55 10.78
C HIS A 97 7.19 -5.15 9.60
N PRO A 98 8.49 -5.49 9.77
CA PRO A 98 9.32 -6.03 8.68
C PRO A 98 8.72 -7.27 7.99
N GLU A 99 8.10 -8.16 8.77
CA GLU A 99 7.44 -9.36 8.23
C GLU A 99 6.24 -9.01 7.34
N LEU A 100 5.47 -7.98 7.68
CA LEU A 100 4.38 -7.52 6.83
C LEU A 100 4.94 -6.99 5.52
N THR A 101 5.98 -6.15 5.58
CA THR A 101 6.64 -5.61 4.40
C THR A 101 7.14 -6.71 3.48
N GLU A 102 7.84 -7.72 4.00
CA GLU A 102 8.31 -8.85 3.19
C GLU A 102 7.17 -9.72 2.65
N ASN A 103 6.06 -9.87 3.40
CA ASN A 103 4.87 -10.55 2.89
C ASN A 103 4.25 -9.80 1.70
N LEU A 104 4.15 -8.46 1.78
CA LEU A 104 3.62 -7.63 0.68
C LEU A 104 4.52 -7.71 -0.56
N LEU A 105 5.84 -7.65 -0.38
CA LEU A 105 6.80 -7.79 -1.47
C LEU A 105 6.78 -9.19 -2.07
N SER A 106 6.68 -10.24 -1.24
CA SER A 106 6.55 -11.62 -1.71
C SER A 106 5.27 -11.82 -2.52
N LYS A 107 4.14 -11.24 -2.10
CA LYS A 107 2.91 -11.22 -2.90
C LYS A 107 3.17 -10.59 -4.27
N LEU A 108 3.75 -9.40 -4.33
CA LEU A 108 4.03 -8.71 -5.59
C LEU A 108 4.91 -9.57 -6.53
N ARG A 109 5.98 -10.17 -6.00
CA ARG A 109 6.88 -11.05 -6.77
C ARG A 109 6.25 -12.34 -7.25
N LYS A 110 5.32 -12.93 -6.49
CA LYS A 110 4.61 -14.15 -6.92
C LYS A 110 3.78 -13.95 -8.19
N HIS A 111 3.39 -12.71 -8.48
CA HIS A 111 2.68 -12.36 -9.70
C HIS A 111 3.63 -11.99 -10.86
N ALA A 112 4.95 -11.92 -10.63
CA ALA A 112 5.97 -11.80 -11.65
C ALA A 112 6.29 -13.22 -12.18
N ALA A 113 5.61 -13.60 -13.27
CA ALA A 113 5.83 -14.89 -13.93
C ALA A 113 7.12 -14.91 -14.76
#